data_AF-A0A347AI40-F1
#
_entry.id   AF-A0A347AI40-F1
#
_cell.length_a   1.000
_cell.length_b   1.000
_cell.length_c   1.000
_cell.angle_alpha   90.00
_cell.angle_beta   90.00
_cell.angle_gamma   90.00
#
_symmetry.space_group_name_H-M   'P 1'
#
loop_
_entity.id
_entity.type
_entity.pdbx_description
1 polymer ?
#
loop_
_entity_poly.entity_id
_entity_poly.type
_entity_poly.pdbx_seq_one_letter_code
_entity_poly.pdbx_strand_id
1 'polypeptide(L)'
;MAENRNVLLGILFIILGILVIAFPLISVFTVSVLAGFAILFLGIWFLAHSFDTWHKSKAASIVNLLLAIFAIIIGIGMFGNILAFSFLASLWLYISGFFLILAGVIGLVTREAKINKGTAVLGIILGIIYLILGIYALDPLYLAIIIGIWLIVDGFALFFVNPLDIPAPEESEE
;
A
#
# COMPACT_ATOMS: atom_id res chain seq x y z
N MET A 1 18.45 21.01 -2.60
CA MET A 1 17.14 20.84 -3.29
C MET A 1 16.31 19.68 -2.74
N ALA A 2 16.91 18.56 -2.28
CA ALA A 2 16.17 17.42 -1.75
C ALA A 2 15.39 17.73 -0.46
N GLU A 3 15.96 18.52 0.45
CA GLU A 3 15.33 18.91 1.73
C GLU A 3 14.00 19.66 1.52
N ASN A 4 14.01 20.68 0.65
CA ASN A 4 12.82 21.47 0.35
C ASN A 4 11.71 20.65 -0.34
N ARG A 5 12.08 19.58 -1.06
CA ARG A 5 11.12 18.68 -1.71
C ARG A 5 10.36 17.82 -0.69
N ASN A 6 11.04 17.32 0.34
CA ASN A 6 10.41 16.53 1.40
C ASN A 6 9.41 17.37 2.19
N VAL A 7 9.74 18.63 2.46
CA VAL A 7 8.85 19.60 3.13
C VAL A 7 7.60 19.87 2.28
N LEU A 8 7.76 20.15 0.98
CA LEU A 8 6.62 20.40 0.09
C LEU A 8 5.70 19.18 -0.02
N LEU A 9 6.27 17.98 -0.14
CA LEU A 9 5.50 16.73 -0.16
C LEU A 9 4.79 16.50 1.18
N GLY A 10 5.46 16.74 2.31
CA GLY A 10 4.85 16.61 3.64
C GLY A 10 3.62 17.52 3.81
N ILE A 11 3.74 18.80 3.43
CA ILE A 11 2.62 19.75 3.44
C ILE A 11 1.49 19.27 2.53
N LEU A 12 1.81 18.81 1.32
CA LEU A 12 0.82 18.30 0.37
C LEU A 12 0.03 17.13 0.96
N PHE A 13 0.72 16.16 1.57
CA PHE A 13 0.09 14.99 2.19
C PHE A 13 -0.84 15.37 3.34
N ILE A 14 -0.44 16.33 4.19
CA ILE A 14 -1.29 16.84 5.28
C ILE A 14 -2.56 17.49 4.71
N ILE A 15 -2.42 18.37 3.71
CA ILE A 15 -3.57 19.04 3.07
C ILE A 15 -4.51 18.00 2.44
N LEU A 16 -3.94 17.01 1.74
CA LEU A 16 -4.71 15.95 1.09
C LEU A 16 -5.43 15.08 2.13
N GLY A 17 -4.79 14.75 3.25
CA GLY A 17 -5.41 14.01 4.34
C GLY A 17 -6.56 14.75 5.00
N ILE A 18 -6.41 16.07 5.25
CA ILE A 18 -7.50 16.92 5.75
C ILE A 18 -8.66 16.96 4.74
N LEU A 19 -8.35 17.10 3.44
CA LEU A 19 -9.36 17.13 2.38
C LEU A 19 -10.13 15.81 2.27
N VAL A 20 -9.44 14.68 2.38
CA VAL A 20 -10.05 13.35 2.40
C VAL A 20 -11.04 13.21 3.56
N ILE A 21 -10.66 13.67 4.76
CA ILE A 21 -11.53 13.63 5.95
C ILE A 21 -12.73 14.60 5.79
N ALA A 22 -12.50 15.79 5.24
CA ALA A 22 -13.55 16.78 5.04
C ALA A 22 -14.61 16.33 4.01
N PHE A 23 -14.20 15.57 2.99
CA PHE A 23 -15.08 15.10 1.90
C PHE A 23 -14.97 13.58 1.70
N PRO A 24 -15.49 12.75 2.63
CA PRO A 24 -15.21 11.32 2.66
C PRO A 24 -15.73 10.56 1.43
N LEU A 25 -16.94 10.85 0.95
CA LEU A 25 -17.51 10.14 -0.20
C LEU A 25 -16.83 10.51 -1.52
N ILE A 26 -16.56 11.80 -1.73
CA ILE A 26 -15.91 12.29 -2.96
C ILE A 26 -14.46 11.80 -3.01
N SER A 27 -13.77 11.81 -1.88
CA SER A 27 -12.38 11.34 -1.80
C SER A 27 -12.29 9.84 -2.05
N VAL A 28 -13.11 9.00 -1.39
CA VAL A 28 -13.09 7.54 -1.61
C VAL A 28 -13.53 7.19 -3.03
N PHE A 29 -14.47 7.92 -3.62
CA PHE A 29 -14.79 7.79 -5.05
C PHE A 29 -13.58 8.11 -5.94
N THR A 30 -12.88 9.19 -5.65
CA THR A 30 -11.69 9.58 -6.44
C THR A 30 -10.61 8.51 -6.32
N VAL A 31 -10.33 8.04 -5.11
CA VAL A 31 -9.34 6.99 -4.85
C VAL A 31 -9.77 5.67 -5.48
N SER A 32 -11.07 5.33 -5.51
CA SER A 32 -11.54 4.10 -6.16
C SER A 32 -11.33 4.12 -7.67
N VAL A 33 -11.57 5.26 -8.32
CA VAL A 33 -11.28 5.46 -9.75
C VAL A 33 -9.77 5.35 -10.02
N LEU A 34 -8.94 6.01 -9.20
CA LEU A 34 -7.48 5.95 -9.34
C LEU A 34 -6.94 4.52 -9.09
N ALA A 35 -7.46 3.83 -8.08
CA ALA A 35 -7.11 2.44 -7.80
C ALA A 35 -7.53 1.50 -8.94
N GLY A 36 -8.73 1.69 -9.50
CA GLY A 36 -9.19 0.96 -10.67
C GLY A 36 -8.22 1.13 -11.85
N PHE A 37 -7.82 2.36 -12.16
CA PHE A 37 -6.81 2.62 -13.19
C PHE A 37 -5.45 2.01 -12.87
N ALA A 38 -4.97 2.10 -11.63
CA ALA A 38 -3.70 1.50 -11.22
C ALA A 38 -3.70 -0.02 -11.44
N ILE A 39 -4.79 -0.70 -11.07
CA ILE A 39 -4.97 -2.15 -11.26
C ILE A 39 -5.10 -2.49 -12.76
N LEU A 40 -5.76 -1.65 -13.56
CA LEU A 40 -5.79 -1.83 -15.03
C LEU A 40 -4.39 -1.76 -15.65
N PHE A 41 -3.60 -0.76 -15.29
CA PHE A 41 -2.22 -0.65 -15.78
C PHE A 41 -1.37 -1.82 -15.31
N LEU A 42 -1.56 -2.29 -14.08
CA LEU A 42 -0.91 -3.49 -13.58
C LEU A 42 -1.30 -4.73 -14.40
N GLY A 43 -2.58 -4.86 -14.78
CA GLY A 43 -3.05 -5.94 -15.65
C GLY A 43 -2.43 -5.90 -17.04
N ILE A 44 -2.34 -4.71 -17.65
CA ILE A 44 -1.65 -4.51 -18.93
C ILE A 44 -0.16 -4.87 -18.81
N TRP A 45 0.48 -4.49 -17.71
CA TRP A 45 1.88 -4.84 -17.45
C TRP A 45 2.10 -6.35 -17.32
N PHE A 46 1.26 -7.05 -16.55
CA PHE A 46 1.32 -8.51 -16.45
C PHE A 46 1.05 -9.19 -17.81
N LEU A 47 0.15 -8.63 -18.63
CA LEU A 47 -0.13 -9.14 -19.96
C LEU A 47 1.12 -9.06 -20.85
N ALA A 48 1.80 -7.91 -20.84
CA ALA A 48 3.07 -7.75 -21.57
C ALA A 48 4.15 -8.71 -21.04
N HIS A 49 4.27 -8.84 -19.72
CA HIS A 49 5.26 -9.71 -19.09
C HIS A 49 5.01 -11.21 -19.35
N SER A 50 3.74 -11.61 -19.56
CA SER A 50 3.39 -12.97 -19.97
C SER A 50 4.06 -13.35 -21.29
N PHE A 51 4.05 -12.46 -22.29
CA PHE A 51 4.68 -12.74 -23.58
C PHE A 51 6.21 -12.75 -23.51
N ASP A 52 6.81 -11.84 -22.73
CA ASP A 52 8.28 -11.80 -22.55
C ASP A 52 8.83 -13.08 -21.88
N THR A 53 8.06 -13.65 -20.95
CA THR A 53 8.46 -14.87 -20.22
C THR A 53 8.11 -16.18 -20.92
N TRP A 54 7.37 -16.14 -22.04
CA TRP A 54 6.86 -17.34 -22.74
C TRP A 54 7.97 -18.33 -23.13
N HIS A 55 9.09 -17.82 -23.62
CA HIS A 55 10.23 -18.63 -24.04
C HIS A 55 11.10 -19.10 -22.86
N LYS A 56 11.08 -18.38 -21.73
CA LYS A 56 11.88 -18.69 -20.53
C LYS A 56 11.19 -19.72 -19.64
N SER A 57 9.90 -19.55 -19.39
CA SER A 57 9.10 -20.45 -18.56
C SER A 57 7.63 -20.35 -18.95
N LYS A 58 7.10 -21.42 -19.56
CA LYS A 58 5.67 -21.51 -19.91
C LYS A 58 4.78 -21.40 -18.67
N ALA A 59 5.20 -21.98 -17.54
CA ALA A 59 4.44 -21.91 -16.30
C ALA A 59 4.32 -20.47 -15.77
N ALA A 60 5.44 -19.73 -15.71
CA ALA A 60 5.42 -18.33 -15.28
C ALA A 60 4.58 -17.46 -16.21
N SER A 61 4.68 -17.69 -17.51
CA SER A 61 3.91 -16.98 -18.52
C SER A 61 2.39 -17.19 -18.36
N ILE A 62 1.94 -18.42 -18.11
CA ILE A 62 0.52 -18.74 -17.86
C ILE A 62 0.04 -18.04 -16.58
N VAL A 63 0.84 -18.05 -15.51
CA VAL A 63 0.49 -17.34 -14.26
C VAL A 63 0.32 -15.84 -14.52
N ASN A 64 1.26 -15.22 -15.23
CA ASN A 64 1.18 -13.81 -15.60
C ASN A 64 -0.07 -13.50 -16.46
N LEU A 65 -0.43 -14.40 -17.37
CA LEU A 65 -1.64 -14.25 -18.18
C LEU A 65 -2.91 -14.27 -17.33
N LEU A 66 -3.00 -15.21 -16.38
CA LEU A 66 -4.13 -15.29 -15.47
C LEU A 66 -4.22 -14.05 -14.58
N LEU A 67 -3.10 -13.62 -14.00
CA LEU A 67 -3.03 -12.40 -13.20
C LEU A 67 -3.44 -11.16 -14.00
N ALA A 68 -3.03 -11.06 -15.26
CA ALA A 68 -3.44 -9.98 -16.16
C ALA A 68 -4.95 -9.94 -16.35
N ILE A 69 -5.58 -11.09 -16.65
CA ILE A 69 -7.02 -11.20 -16.84
C ILE A 69 -7.76 -10.80 -15.56
N PHE A 70 -7.35 -11.33 -14.40
CA PHE A 70 -7.95 -10.97 -13.11
C PHE A 70 -7.81 -9.47 -12.81
N ALA A 71 -6.61 -8.91 -12.99
CA ALA A 71 -6.36 -7.49 -12.76
C ALA A 71 -7.20 -6.62 -13.69
N ILE A 72 -7.32 -6.95 -14.98
CA ILE A 72 -8.16 -6.18 -15.91
C ILE A 72 -9.63 -6.23 -15.48
N ILE A 73 -10.16 -7.41 -15.14
CA ILE A 73 -11.56 -7.56 -14.71
C ILE A 73 -11.83 -6.77 -13.43
N ILE A 74 -10.96 -6.91 -12.43
CA ILE A 74 -11.08 -6.19 -11.14
C ILE A 74 -10.95 -4.69 -11.35
N GLY A 75 -9.99 -4.24 -12.16
CA GLY A 75 -9.77 -2.83 -12.45
C GLY A 75 -10.97 -2.16 -13.12
N ILE A 76 -11.61 -2.85 -14.09
CA ILE A 76 -12.87 -2.38 -14.70
C ILE A 76 -13.99 -2.36 -13.65
N GLY A 77 -14.14 -3.44 -12.88
CA GLY A 77 -15.22 -3.58 -11.88
C GLY A 77 -15.15 -2.59 -10.72
N MET A 78 -13.95 -2.06 -10.43
CA MET A 78 -13.73 -1.06 -9.38
C MET A 78 -14.00 0.38 -9.83
N PHE A 79 -14.15 0.63 -11.13
CA PHE A 79 -14.22 1.99 -11.65
C PHE A 79 -15.40 2.78 -11.09
N GLY A 80 -15.13 3.71 -10.17
CA GLY A 80 -16.14 4.49 -9.46
C GLY A 80 -17.00 3.70 -8.47
N ASN A 81 -16.68 2.40 -8.24
CA ASN A 81 -17.42 1.56 -7.31
C ASN A 81 -16.82 1.66 -5.90
N ILE A 82 -17.41 2.55 -5.11
CA ILE A 82 -17.01 2.84 -3.73
C ILE A 82 -17.05 1.56 -2.87
N LEU A 83 -18.11 0.74 -2.98
CA LEU A 83 -18.27 -0.46 -2.17
C LEU A 83 -17.22 -1.53 -2.52
N ALA A 84 -16.94 -1.72 -3.81
CA ALA A 84 -15.90 -2.66 -4.26
C ALA A 84 -14.51 -2.21 -3.77
N PHE A 85 -14.23 -0.90 -3.80
CA PHE A 85 -12.99 -0.36 -3.26
C PHE A 85 -12.90 -0.53 -1.74
N SER A 86 -13.97 -0.24 -0.99
CA SER A 86 -14.00 -0.44 0.46
C SER A 86 -13.79 -1.89 0.85
N PHE A 87 -14.43 -2.82 0.14
CA PHE A 87 -14.20 -4.24 0.33
C PHE A 87 -12.74 -4.63 0.04
N LEU A 88 -12.16 -4.16 -1.07
CA LEU A 88 -10.79 -4.48 -1.42
C LEU A 88 -9.78 -3.88 -0.43
N ALA A 89 -9.99 -2.64 0.01
CA ALA A 89 -9.17 -1.98 1.01
C ALA A 89 -9.26 -2.68 2.38
N SER A 90 -10.46 -3.09 2.79
CA SER A 90 -10.68 -3.92 3.98
C SER A 90 -9.91 -5.24 3.87
N LEU A 91 -10.05 -5.95 2.75
CA LEU A 91 -9.32 -7.20 2.48
C LEU A 91 -7.80 -6.98 2.54
N TRP A 92 -7.30 -5.88 1.98
CA TRP A 92 -5.89 -5.51 2.03
C TRP A 92 -5.40 -5.30 3.47
N LEU A 93 -6.17 -4.58 4.30
CA LEU A 93 -5.86 -4.37 5.71
C LEU A 93 -5.87 -5.68 6.50
N TYR A 94 -6.83 -6.57 6.24
CA TYR A 94 -6.89 -7.89 6.87
C TYR A 94 -5.66 -8.74 6.54
N ILE A 95 -5.31 -8.83 5.27
CA ILE A 95 -4.14 -9.59 4.81
C ILE A 95 -2.87 -9.00 5.44
N SER A 96 -2.71 -7.68 5.38
CA SER A 96 -1.56 -6.98 5.97
C SER A 96 -1.47 -7.19 7.47
N GLY A 97 -2.59 -7.09 8.19
CA GLY A 97 -2.66 -7.32 9.64
C GLY A 97 -2.29 -8.76 10.02
N PHE A 98 -2.77 -9.73 9.24
CA PHE A 98 -2.42 -11.14 9.43
C PHE A 98 -0.92 -11.38 9.23
N PHE A 99 -0.33 -10.86 8.14
CA PHE A 99 1.11 -10.97 7.90
C PHE A 99 1.95 -10.25 8.96
N LEU A 100 1.49 -9.10 9.48
CA LEU A 100 2.15 -8.39 10.59
C LEU A 100 2.17 -9.23 11.88
N ILE A 101 1.06 -9.89 12.21
CA ILE A 101 1.01 -10.82 13.35
C ILE A 101 1.97 -11.98 13.12
N LEU A 102 1.94 -12.61 11.95
CA LEU A 102 2.86 -13.70 11.62
C LEU A 102 4.33 -13.28 11.75
N ALA A 103 4.69 -12.13 11.17
CA ALA A 103 6.03 -11.57 11.25
C ALA A 103 6.44 -11.30 12.71
N GLY A 104 5.53 -10.74 13.51
CA GLY A 104 5.76 -10.50 14.94
C GLY A 104 5.95 -11.79 15.74
N VAL A 105 5.12 -12.81 15.51
CA VAL A 105 5.24 -14.13 16.16
C VAL A 105 6.58 -14.79 15.80
N ILE A 106 6.95 -14.81 14.53
CA ILE A 106 8.25 -15.33 14.07
C ILE A 106 9.39 -14.56 14.75
N GLY A 107 9.30 -13.23 14.81
CA GLY A 107 10.29 -12.39 15.46
C GLY A 107 10.47 -12.64 16.96
N LEU A 108 9.43 -13.08 17.67
CA LEU A 108 9.52 -13.44 19.10
C LEU A 108 10.15 -14.82 19.34
N VAL A 109 9.95 -15.75 18.41
CA VAL A 109 10.44 -17.13 18.51
C VAL A 109 11.92 -17.22 18.08
N THR A 110 12.31 -16.40 17.10
CA THR A 110 13.67 -16.38 16.56
C THR A 110 14.67 -15.87 17.60
N ARG A 111 15.75 -16.63 17.82
CA ARG A 111 16.83 -16.28 18.78
C ARG A 111 17.94 -15.42 18.16
N GLU A 112 17.77 -14.97 16.92
CA GLU A 112 18.77 -14.14 16.26
C GLU A 112 18.89 -12.76 16.90
N ALA A 113 20.12 -12.36 17.22
CA ALA A 113 20.42 -11.10 17.91
C ALA A 113 20.04 -9.84 17.11
N LYS A 114 19.74 -9.97 15.80
CA LYS A 114 19.37 -8.85 14.92
C LYS A 114 17.92 -8.40 15.09
N ILE A 115 17.00 -9.26 15.55
CA ILE A 115 15.60 -8.90 15.70
C ILE A 115 15.36 -8.44 17.14
N ASN A 116 15.12 -7.14 17.31
CA ASN A 116 14.73 -6.60 18.60
C ASN A 116 13.36 -7.19 18.98
N LYS A 117 13.26 -7.85 20.14
CA LYS A 117 11.98 -8.38 20.65
C LYS A 117 10.90 -7.29 20.74
N GLY A 118 11.30 -6.03 20.95
CA GLY A 118 10.40 -4.88 20.93
C GLY A 118 9.72 -4.67 19.57
N THR A 119 10.45 -4.79 18.45
CA THR A 119 9.86 -4.65 17.11
C THR A 119 8.94 -5.81 16.77
N ALA A 120 9.22 -6.99 17.31
CA ALA A 120 8.36 -8.17 17.17
C ALA A 120 7.01 -8.00 17.90
N VAL A 121 7.02 -7.49 19.15
CA VAL A 121 5.78 -7.15 19.88
C VAL A 121 5.00 -6.05 19.16
N LEU A 122 5.67 -5.00 18.67
CA LEU A 122 5.03 -3.95 17.90
C LEU A 122 4.35 -4.49 16.64
N GLY A 123 4.98 -5.43 15.93
CA GLY A 123 4.38 -6.10 14.76
C GLY A 123 3.06 -6.80 15.09
N ILE A 124 2.98 -7.49 16.22
CA ILE A 124 1.73 -8.14 16.67
C ILE A 124 0.66 -7.09 17.00
N ILE A 125 1.01 -6.05 17.76
CA ILE A 125 0.08 -4.99 18.15
C ILE A 125 -0.46 -4.27 16.92
N LEU A 126 0.43 -3.86 16.01
CA LEU A 126 0.05 -3.22 14.75
C LEU A 126 -0.81 -4.15 13.89
N GLY A 127 -0.47 -5.43 13.84
CA GLY A 127 -1.27 -6.41 13.12
C GLY A 127 -2.70 -6.53 13.66
N ILE A 128 -2.88 -6.59 14.98
CA ILE A 128 -4.21 -6.58 15.61
C ILE A 128 -4.96 -5.28 15.28
N ILE A 129 -4.30 -4.12 15.36
CA ILE A 129 -4.89 -2.84 14.98
C ILE A 129 -5.36 -2.87 13.51
N TYR A 130 -4.54 -3.40 12.60
CA TYR A 130 -4.89 -3.53 11.18
C TYR A 130 -6.11 -4.43 10.96
N LEU A 131 -6.25 -5.53 11.71
CA LEU A 131 -7.46 -6.37 11.63
C LEU A 131 -8.71 -5.61 12.08
N ILE A 132 -8.60 -4.80 13.15
CA ILE A 132 -9.69 -3.96 13.65
C ILE A 132 -10.06 -2.89 12.62
N LEU A 133 -9.06 -2.18 12.08
CA LEU A 133 -9.27 -1.18 11.03
C LEU A 133 -9.86 -1.80 9.76
N GLY A 134 -9.52 -3.05 9.44
CA GLY A 134 -10.12 -3.81 8.35
C GLY A 134 -11.63 -3.97 8.48
N ILE A 135 -12.15 -4.17 9.70
CA ILE A 135 -13.60 -4.23 9.96
C ILE A 135 -14.25 -2.89 9.62
N TYR A 136 -13.67 -1.79 10.12
CA TYR A 136 -14.21 -0.45 9.91
C TYR A 136 -14.10 0.01 8.45
N ALA A 137 -13.05 -0.40 7.74
CA ALA A 137 -12.81 -0.07 6.34
C ALA A 137 -13.89 -0.58 5.36
N LEU A 138 -14.75 -1.51 5.78
CA LEU A 138 -15.92 -1.94 4.99
C LEU A 138 -16.92 -0.80 4.77
N ASP A 139 -17.02 0.13 5.73
CA ASP A 139 -17.80 1.35 5.58
C ASP A 139 -16.94 2.43 4.91
N PRO A 140 -17.36 2.96 3.74
CA PRO A 140 -16.61 3.99 3.02
C PRO A 140 -16.29 5.25 3.84
N LEU A 141 -17.14 5.61 4.81
CA LEU A 141 -16.91 6.79 5.64
C LEU A 141 -15.72 6.59 6.58
N TYR A 142 -15.64 5.43 7.23
CA TYR A 142 -14.50 5.09 8.07
C TYR A 142 -13.24 4.85 7.25
N LEU A 143 -13.36 4.27 6.06
CA LEU A 143 -12.22 4.13 5.15
C LEU A 143 -11.60 5.48 4.78
N ALA A 144 -12.42 6.49 4.48
CA ALA A 144 -11.94 7.84 4.22
C ALA A 144 -11.15 8.39 5.41
N ILE A 145 -11.66 8.21 6.63
CA ILE A 145 -11.00 8.66 7.85
C ILE A 145 -9.65 7.93 8.02
N ILE A 146 -9.61 6.61 7.80
CA ILE A 146 -8.38 5.82 7.88
C ILE A 146 -7.33 6.33 6.87
N ILE A 147 -7.72 6.50 5.61
CA ILE A 147 -6.84 7.02 4.55
C ILE A 147 -6.35 8.43 4.90
N GLY A 148 -7.26 9.30 5.35
CA GLY A 148 -6.94 10.68 5.68
C GLY A 148 -5.98 10.81 6.87
N ILE A 149 -6.20 10.04 7.94
CA ILE A 149 -5.28 9.97 9.08
C ILE A 149 -3.91 9.45 8.63
N TRP A 150 -3.90 8.40 7.79
CA TRP A 150 -2.66 7.83 7.27
C TRP A 150 -1.85 8.86 6.47
N LEU A 151 -2.50 9.61 5.57
CA LEU A 151 -1.87 10.70 4.83
C LEU A 151 -1.31 11.80 5.72
N ILE A 152 -2.01 12.17 6.80
CA ILE A 152 -1.52 13.16 7.76
C ILE A 152 -0.26 12.63 8.48
N VAL A 153 -0.27 11.38 8.92
CA VAL A 153 0.87 10.74 9.59
C VAL A 153 2.08 10.66 8.65
N ASP A 154 1.89 10.20 7.41
CA ASP A 154 2.95 10.16 6.40
C ASP A 154 3.49 11.56 6.08
N GLY A 155 2.58 12.55 6.01
CA GLY A 155 2.93 13.95 5.84
C GLY A 155 3.82 14.48 6.97
N PHE A 156 3.51 14.17 8.23
CA PHE A 156 4.37 14.51 9.37
C PHE A 156 5.71 13.77 9.34
N ALA A 157 5.72 12.48 9.00
CA ALA A 157 6.93 11.67 8.94
C ALA A 157 7.96 12.23 7.94
N LEU A 158 7.49 12.76 6.81
CA LEU A 158 8.34 13.38 5.77
C LEU A 158 9.17 14.57 6.27
N PHE A 159 8.72 15.30 7.30
CA PHE A 159 9.51 16.39 7.89
C PHE A 159 10.74 15.91 8.65
N PHE A 160 10.74 14.64 9.09
CA PHE A 160 11.84 14.06 9.87
C PHE A 160 12.85 13.30 8.98
N VAL A 161 12.61 13.19 7.67
CA VAL A 161 13.52 12.51 6.74
C VAL A 161 14.60 13.48 6.26
N ASN A 162 15.81 13.35 6.82
CA ASN A 162 16.96 14.17 6.47
C ASN A 162 17.64 13.64 5.18
N PRO A 163 17.85 14.48 4.14
CA PRO A 163 18.50 14.05 2.91
C PRO A 163 19.94 13.55 3.08
N LEU A 164 20.61 13.86 4.19
CA LEU A 164 21.96 13.40 4.49
C LEU A 164 22.04 11.91 4.88
N ASP A 165 20.89 11.28 5.19
CA ASP A 165 20.80 9.85 5.52
C ASP A 165 20.60 8.95 4.29
N ILE A 166 20.56 9.54 3.08
CA ILE A 166 20.46 8.80 1.82
C ILE A 166 21.90 8.42 1.42
N PRO A 167 22.29 7.14 1.48
CA PRO A 167 23.63 6.73 1.03
C PRO A 167 23.81 7.18 -0.41
N ALA A 168 24.93 7.87 -0.67
CA ALA A 168 25.28 8.28 -2.03
C ALA A 168 25.22 7.06 -2.95
N PRO A 169 24.72 7.19 -4.19
CA PRO A 169 24.79 6.09 -5.13
C PRO A 169 26.25 5.68 -5.23
N GLU A 170 26.55 4.42 -4.91
CA GLU A 170 27.86 3.85 -5.17
C GLU A 170 28.13 4.12 -6.64
N GLU A 171 29.10 5.00 -6.91
CA GLU A 171 29.60 5.19 -8.26
C GLU A 171 30.02 3.80 -8.74
N SER A 172 29.28 3.27 -9.71
CA SER A 172 29.68 2.06 -10.40
C SER A 172 31.04 2.35 -11.02
N GLU A 173 32.10 1.87 -10.36
CA GLU A 173 33.44 1.83 -10.94
C GLU A 173 33.32 1.15 -12.31
N GLU A 174 33.82 1.86 -13.32
CA GLU A 174 33.73 1.60 -14.76
C GLU A 174 34.11 0.18 -15.20
#